data_AF-A0A0J8VKL8-F1
#
_entry.id   AF-A0A0J8VKL8-F1
#
_cell.length_a   1.000
_cell.length_b   1.000
_cell.length_c   1.000
_cell.angle_alpha   90.00
_cell.angle_beta   90.00
_cell.angle_gamma   90.00
#
_symmetry.space_group_name_H-M   'P 1'
#
loop_
_entity.id
_entity.type
_entity.pdbx_description
1 polymer ?
#
loop_
_entity_poly.entity_id
_entity_poly.type
_entity_poly.pdbx_seq_one_letter_code
_entity_poly.pdbx_strand_id
1 'polypeptide(L)'
;MLQLAGCDGAFDTVQPPPPTPVQVVYRFDDHRYLELKGWDCEGALTYVDTRRNIRSVVASQFYRIFTKKYLHPSERYIAVMSWHSPVPIVSKDYGQTWRTAMFAPTSSEDDGTSSPEYDNVVSMTVVNDQGFLLTKQGRIYMSSKPFDDPRLAPGGPGITYELDGEKQEITPQ
;
A
#
# COMPACT_ATOMS: atom_id res chain seq x y z
N MET A 1 74.42 10.25 2.53
CA MET A 1 74.15 8.97 3.21
C MET A 1 72.73 8.58 2.83
N LEU A 2 72.58 7.48 2.10
CA LEU A 2 71.30 6.87 1.77
C LEU A 2 70.93 5.95 2.95
N GLN A 3 69.73 6.07 3.50
CA GLN A 3 69.12 5.04 4.34
C GLN A 3 67.65 4.88 3.93
N LEU A 4 67.33 3.67 3.46
CA LEU A 4 65.99 3.15 3.24
C LEU A 4 65.45 2.53 4.54
N ALA A 5 64.14 2.68 4.73
CA ALA A 5 63.14 1.64 5.07
C ALA A 5 62.24 1.99 6.26
N GLY A 6 60.94 1.80 6.03
CA GLY A 6 59.86 1.83 7.01
C GLY A 6 58.50 1.83 6.33
N CYS A 7 58.14 0.71 5.67
CA CYS A 7 56.74 0.41 5.37
C CYS A 7 56.13 -0.09 6.68
N ASP A 8 55.33 0.73 7.38
CA ASP A 8 54.49 0.23 8.46
C ASP A 8 53.20 1.04 8.56
N GLY A 9 52.08 0.34 8.31
CA GLY A 9 50.79 0.66 8.92
C GLY A 9 49.95 1.73 8.23
N ALA A 10 49.61 1.56 6.95
CA ALA A 10 48.30 2.01 6.50
C ALA A 10 47.26 1.16 7.25
N PHE A 11 46.78 1.66 8.39
CA PHE A 11 45.52 1.19 8.92
C PHE A 11 44.47 1.56 7.88
N ASP A 12 44.12 0.59 7.03
CA ASP A 12 42.82 0.54 6.38
C ASP A 12 41.79 0.59 7.51
N THR A 13 41.36 1.80 7.86
CA THR A 13 40.10 1.95 8.56
C THR A 13 39.04 1.53 7.56
N VAL A 14 38.69 0.24 7.57
CA VAL A 14 37.46 -0.25 6.95
C VAL A 14 36.34 0.56 7.59
N GLN A 15 35.95 1.64 6.93
CA GLN A 15 34.89 2.51 7.42
C GLN A 15 33.62 1.64 7.47
N PRO A 16 32.91 1.60 8.60
CA PRO A 16 31.67 0.83 8.67
C PRO A 16 30.73 1.29 7.55
N PRO A 17 29.95 0.37 6.96
CA PRO A 17 29.04 0.73 5.90
C PRO A 17 28.12 1.87 6.38
N PRO A 18 27.81 2.85 5.52
CA PRO A 18 26.95 3.95 5.90
C PRO A 18 25.59 3.42 6.41
N PRO A 19 24.96 4.12 7.36
CA PRO A 19 23.64 3.70 7.84
C PRO A 19 22.65 3.68 6.67
N THR A 20 21.71 2.72 6.69
CA THR A 20 20.67 2.63 5.67
C THR A 20 19.85 3.93 5.66
N PRO A 21 19.73 4.62 4.51
CA PRO A 21 19.05 5.90 4.46
C PRO A 21 17.54 5.73 4.65
N VAL A 22 16.90 6.77 5.20
CA VAL A 22 15.45 6.88 5.35
C VAL A 22 14.98 8.06 4.53
N GLN A 23 13.99 7.84 3.67
CA GLN A 23 13.53 8.83 2.69
C GLN A 23 12.01 8.85 2.66
N VAL A 24 11.41 10.03 2.53
CA VAL A 24 9.96 10.13 2.26
C VAL A 24 9.74 9.89 0.77
N VAL A 25 9.10 8.77 0.43
CA VAL A 25 8.90 8.33 -0.96
C VAL A 25 7.54 8.68 -1.52
N TYR A 26 6.57 8.99 -0.65
CA TYR A 26 5.26 9.49 -1.03
C TYR A 26 4.65 10.30 0.11
N ARG A 27 4.05 11.46 -0.21
CA ARG A 27 3.29 12.27 0.74
C ARG A 27 1.82 12.26 0.32
N PHE A 28 0.95 11.84 1.21
CA PHE A 28 -0.51 11.93 1.00
C PHE A 28 -0.96 13.37 1.20
N ASP A 29 -0.41 14.04 2.23
CA ASP A 29 -0.63 15.44 2.56
C ASP A 29 0.50 15.96 3.49
N ASP A 30 0.21 17.00 4.28
CA ASP A 30 1.16 17.66 5.19
C ASP A 30 1.54 16.82 6.42
N HIS A 31 0.72 15.84 6.81
CA HIS A 31 0.89 15.08 8.05
C HIS A 31 0.98 13.57 7.84
N ARG A 32 0.63 13.05 6.65
CA ARG A 32 0.63 11.64 6.30
C ARG A 32 1.61 11.34 5.17
N TYR A 33 2.52 10.38 5.37
CA TYR A 33 3.53 10.03 4.37
C TYR A 33 4.12 8.62 4.55
N LEU A 34 4.80 8.14 3.50
CA LEU A 34 5.52 6.88 3.48
C LEU A 34 7.03 7.12 3.60
N GLU A 35 7.66 6.52 4.60
CA GLU A 35 9.10 6.47 4.76
C GLU A 35 9.65 5.13 4.27
N LEU A 36 10.59 5.18 3.34
CA LEU A 36 11.36 4.04 2.87
C LEU A 36 12.73 4.04 3.55
N LYS A 37 13.06 2.95 4.24
CA LYS A 37 14.41 2.66 4.71
C LYS A 37 15.04 1.62 3.79
N GLY A 38 15.95 2.05 2.91
CA GLY A 38 16.57 1.16 1.92
C GLY A 38 17.30 1.90 0.80
N TRP A 39 17.66 1.17 -0.24
CA TRP A 39 18.47 1.64 -1.38
C TRP A 39 17.75 1.40 -2.69
N ASP A 40 18.09 2.14 -3.75
CA ASP A 40 17.56 1.90 -5.11
C ASP A 40 16.02 1.83 -5.20
N CYS A 41 15.35 2.66 -4.38
CA CYS A 41 13.90 2.71 -4.27
C CYS A 41 13.25 1.41 -3.74
N GLU A 42 14.02 0.58 -3.04
CA GLU A 42 13.58 -0.66 -2.43
C GLU A 42 14.01 -0.77 -0.95
N GLY A 43 13.16 -1.34 -0.09
CA GLY A 43 13.49 -1.51 1.33
C GLY A 43 12.30 -1.77 2.25
N ALA A 44 12.45 -1.40 3.52
CA ALA A 44 11.38 -1.44 4.50
C ALA A 44 10.51 -0.17 4.41
N LEU A 45 9.19 -0.32 4.46
CA LEU A 45 8.24 0.77 4.31
C LEU A 45 7.47 1.00 5.61
N THR A 46 7.46 2.25 6.07
CA THR A 46 6.71 2.71 7.24
C THR A 46 5.73 3.80 6.84
N TYR A 47 4.48 3.68 7.27
CA TYR A 47 3.50 4.75 7.19
C TYR A 47 3.56 5.60 8.46
N VAL A 48 3.47 6.91 8.27
CA VAL A 48 3.49 7.89 9.35
C VAL A 48 2.28 8.82 9.21
N ASP A 49 1.53 8.99 10.30
CA ASP A 49 0.55 10.07 10.48
C ASP A 49 0.91 10.82 11.77
N THR A 50 1.38 12.04 11.62
CA THR A 50 1.84 12.86 12.75
C THR A 50 0.70 13.45 13.58
N ARG A 51 -0.50 13.65 13.00
CA ARG A 51 -1.66 14.17 13.74
C ARG A 51 -2.32 13.09 14.59
N ARG A 52 -2.34 11.84 14.09
CA ARG A 52 -2.88 10.68 14.80
C ARG A 52 -1.86 9.93 15.64
N ASN A 53 -0.60 10.37 15.62
CA ASN A 53 0.52 9.68 16.29
C ASN A 53 0.65 8.20 15.86
N ILE A 54 0.49 7.94 14.56
CA ILE A 54 0.61 6.60 13.97
C ILE A 54 1.98 6.47 13.32
N ARG A 55 2.68 5.40 13.65
CA ARG A 55 3.86 4.92 12.94
C ARG A 55 3.79 3.41 12.83
N SER A 56 3.48 2.92 11.64
CA SER A 56 3.16 1.50 11.41
C SER A 56 3.99 0.93 10.27
N VAL A 57 4.51 -0.29 10.43
CA VAL A 57 5.23 -0.99 9.37
C VAL A 57 4.24 -1.50 8.33
N VAL A 58 4.37 -1.03 7.10
CA VAL A 58 3.57 -1.50 5.95
C VAL A 58 4.21 -2.75 5.34
N ALA A 59 5.54 -2.72 5.19
CA ALA A 59 6.35 -3.82 4.72
C ALA A 59 7.69 -3.83 5.45
N SER A 60 8.10 -4.99 5.98
CA SER A 60 9.35 -5.09 6.76
C SER A 60 10.61 -5.07 5.90
N GLN A 61 10.50 -5.38 4.60
CA GLN A 61 11.60 -5.45 3.63
C GLN A 61 11.05 -5.59 2.19
N PHE A 62 11.92 -5.43 1.19
CA PHE A 62 11.66 -5.67 -0.25
C PHE A 62 10.48 -4.90 -0.87
N TYR A 63 9.95 -3.87 -0.19
CA TYR A 63 8.98 -2.98 -0.81
C TYR A 63 9.69 -2.12 -1.85
N ARG A 64 9.17 -2.10 -3.08
CA ARG A 64 9.64 -1.22 -4.14
C ARG A 64 8.57 -0.20 -4.52
N ILE A 65 8.97 1.07 -4.63
CA ILE A 65 8.04 2.20 -4.78
C ILE A 65 7.14 2.04 -6.02
N PHE A 66 5.89 2.48 -5.86
CA PHE A 66 4.95 2.61 -6.97
C PHE A 66 5.29 3.85 -7.82
N THR A 67 5.30 3.71 -9.15
CA THR A 67 5.72 4.79 -10.07
C THR A 67 4.66 5.22 -11.08
N LYS A 68 3.43 4.70 -11.00
CA LYS A 68 2.31 5.18 -11.83
C LYS A 68 1.56 6.33 -11.12
N LYS A 69 0.54 6.89 -11.78
CA LYS A 69 -0.28 7.97 -11.19
C LYS A 69 -0.96 7.47 -9.92
N TYR A 70 -0.81 8.24 -8.84
CA TYR A 70 -1.30 7.85 -7.53
C TYR A 70 -1.98 9.04 -6.87
N LEU A 71 -3.32 8.98 -6.76
CA LEU A 71 -4.14 10.01 -6.13
C LEU A 71 -4.78 9.42 -4.89
N HIS A 72 -4.54 10.02 -3.72
CA HIS A 72 -4.97 9.40 -2.46
C HIS A 72 -5.37 10.43 -1.39
N PRO A 73 -6.55 11.06 -1.54
CA PRO A 73 -7.11 11.95 -0.53
C PRO A 73 -7.71 11.23 0.69
N SER A 74 -8.10 9.95 0.60
CA SER A 74 -8.79 9.26 1.70
C SER A 74 -7.91 9.10 2.94
N GLU A 75 -8.48 9.31 4.12
CA GLU A 75 -7.74 9.19 5.39
C GLU A 75 -7.89 7.84 6.07
N ARG A 76 -9.09 7.26 6.04
CA ARG A 76 -9.41 6.07 6.81
C ARG A 76 -9.05 4.80 6.06
N TYR A 77 -9.43 4.71 4.79
CA TYR A 77 -9.00 3.64 3.90
C TYR A 77 -7.75 4.04 3.13
N ILE A 78 -6.68 3.26 3.28
CA ILE A 78 -5.40 3.52 2.64
C ILE A 78 -5.00 2.30 1.82
N ALA A 79 -4.72 2.45 0.53
CA ALA A 79 -4.18 1.37 -0.31
C ALA A 79 -2.79 1.75 -0.83
N VAL A 80 -1.76 1.04 -0.40
CA VAL A 80 -0.37 1.23 -0.82
C VAL A 80 -0.03 0.25 -1.94
N MET A 81 0.32 0.80 -3.10
CA MET A 81 0.77 0.04 -4.27
C MET A 81 2.28 -0.21 -4.23
N SER A 82 2.74 -1.20 -5.00
CA SER A 82 4.17 -1.52 -5.18
C SER A 82 4.51 -1.74 -6.66
N TRP A 83 5.80 -1.70 -7.02
CA TRP A 83 6.24 -1.99 -8.40
C TRP A 83 5.98 -3.45 -8.80
N HIS A 84 6.28 -4.41 -7.92
CA HIS A 84 6.30 -5.83 -8.29
C HIS A 84 4.92 -6.49 -8.30
N SER A 85 3.89 -5.81 -7.79
CA SER A 85 2.56 -6.40 -7.68
C SER A 85 1.47 -5.35 -7.86
N PRO A 86 0.45 -5.65 -8.68
CA PRO A 86 -0.77 -4.84 -8.78
C PRO A 86 -1.63 -4.95 -7.51
N VAL A 87 -1.30 -5.86 -6.58
CA VAL A 87 -2.05 -6.09 -5.34
C VAL A 87 -1.66 -5.04 -4.30
N PRO A 88 -2.61 -4.20 -3.83
CA PRO A 88 -2.31 -3.23 -2.79
C PRO A 88 -2.19 -3.86 -1.40
N ILE A 89 -1.35 -3.28 -0.55
CA ILE A 89 -1.40 -3.46 0.90
C ILE A 89 -2.34 -2.38 1.45
N VAL A 90 -3.40 -2.79 2.14
CA VAL A 90 -4.50 -1.93 2.56
C VAL A 90 -4.59 -1.78 4.07
N SER A 91 -4.97 -0.59 4.51
CA SER A 91 -5.43 -0.29 5.86
C SER A 91 -6.87 0.21 5.80
N LYS A 92 -7.67 -0.18 6.80
CA LYS A 92 -9.06 0.26 7.00
C LYS A 92 -9.22 1.08 8.29
N ASP A 93 -8.12 1.42 8.94
CA ASP A 93 -8.08 1.96 10.31
C ASP A 93 -7.08 3.12 10.44
N TYR A 94 -7.05 3.99 9.43
CA TYR A 94 -6.17 5.17 9.36
C TYR A 94 -4.67 4.86 9.29
N GLY A 95 -4.31 3.65 8.87
CA GLY A 95 -2.92 3.19 8.79
C GLY A 95 -2.43 2.48 10.05
N GLN A 96 -3.28 2.15 11.01
CA GLN A 96 -2.84 1.43 12.21
C GLN A 96 -2.44 -0.03 11.90
N THR A 97 -3.23 -0.71 11.08
CA THR A 97 -2.97 -2.08 10.65
C THR A 97 -3.02 -2.25 9.14
N TRP A 98 -2.29 -3.24 8.63
CA TRP A 98 -2.07 -3.47 7.21
C TRP A 98 -2.38 -4.91 6.83
N ARG A 99 -3.04 -5.10 5.68
CA ARG A 99 -3.40 -6.40 5.11
C ARG A 99 -3.17 -6.38 3.61
N THR A 100 -2.68 -7.47 3.04
CA THR A 100 -2.65 -7.61 1.57
C THR A 100 -4.07 -7.80 1.05
N ALA A 101 -4.49 -7.00 0.08
CA ALA A 101 -5.76 -7.19 -0.61
C ALA A 101 -5.71 -8.43 -1.52
N MET A 102 -6.86 -8.86 -2.04
CA MET A 102 -6.93 -9.92 -3.03
C MET A 102 -7.86 -9.48 -4.16
N PHE A 103 -7.48 -9.83 -5.40
CA PHE A 103 -8.40 -9.74 -6.53
C PHE A 103 -9.44 -10.86 -6.44
N ALA A 104 -10.63 -10.62 -6.99
CA ALA A 104 -11.65 -11.65 -7.07
C ALA A 104 -11.11 -12.84 -7.88
N PRO A 105 -11.41 -14.10 -7.49
CA PRO A 105 -10.89 -15.30 -8.17
C PRO A 105 -11.64 -15.60 -9.48
N THR A 106 -11.83 -14.58 -10.31
CA THR A 106 -12.52 -14.65 -11.60
C THR A 106 -11.56 -14.19 -12.68
N SER A 107 -11.55 -14.88 -13.84
CA SER A 107 -10.78 -14.44 -15.01
C SER A 107 -11.32 -13.08 -15.48
N SER A 108 -10.61 -12.01 -15.14
CA SER A 108 -10.97 -10.63 -15.46
C SER A 108 -10.11 -10.06 -16.58
N GLU A 109 -8.97 -10.69 -16.85
CA GLU A 109 -8.03 -10.30 -17.88
C GLU A 109 -8.17 -11.14 -19.15
N ASP A 110 -7.69 -10.61 -20.28
CA ASP A 110 -7.81 -11.24 -21.61
C ASP A 110 -6.98 -12.52 -21.74
N ASP A 111 -5.94 -12.65 -20.92
CA ASP A 111 -5.08 -13.84 -20.81
C ASP A 111 -5.65 -14.89 -19.84
N GLY A 112 -6.85 -14.65 -19.28
CA GLY A 112 -7.52 -15.54 -18.33
C GLY A 112 -7.08 -15.36 -16.88
N THR A 113 -6.15 -14.45 -16.57
CA THR A 113 -5.75 -14.16 -15.19
C THR A 113 -6.80 -13.32 -14.45
N SER A 114 -6.69 -13.27 -13.13
CA SER A 114 -7.62 -12.54 -12.26
C SER A 114 -7.17 -11.13 -11.89
N SER A 115 -5.94 -10.74 -12.26
CA SER A 115 -5.32 -9.48 -11.88
C SER A 115 -4.49 -8.91 -13.02
N PRO A 116 -4.48 -7.59 -13.20
CA PRO A 116 -3.71 -6.98 -14.27
C PRO A 116 -2.22 -7.01 -13.95
N GLU A 117 -1.36 -7.09 -14.96
CA GLU A 117 0.07 -6.88 -14.74
C GLU A 117 0.37 -5.43 -14.29
N TYR A 118 1.48 -5.24 -13.57
CA TYR A 118 1.91 -3.90 -13.13
C TYR A 118 2.02 -2.91 -14.31
N ASP A 119 2.55 -3.37 -15.45
CA ASP A 119 2.73 -2.52 -16.60
C ASP A 119 1.42 -2.14 -17.31
N ASN A 120 0.33 -2.85 -17.00
CA ASN A 120 -1.01 -2.47 -17.44
C ASN A 120 -1.67 -1.45 -16.51
N VAL A 121 -1.13 -1.21 -15.31
CA VAL A 121 -1.65 -0.19 -14.40
C VAL A 121 -1.37 1.22 -14.92
N VAL A 122 -2.43 2.01 -15.05
CA VAL A 122 -2.38 3.44 -15.41
C VAL A 122 -2.38 4.31 -14.15
N SER A 123 -3.27 4.02 -13.21
CA SER A 123 -3.38 4.81 -11.98
C SER A 123 -4.05 4.04 -10.84
N MET A 124 -3.70 4.41 -9.61
CA MET A 124 -4.47 4.11 -8.41
C MET A 124 -5.09 5.41 -7.87
N THR A 125 -6.41 5.42 -7.67
CA THR A 125 -7.14 6.51 -7.01
C THR A 125 -7.83 5.99 -5.77
N VAL A 126 -7.64 6.64 -4.62
CA VAL A 126 -8.27 6.27 -3.36
C VAL A 126 -9.08 7.44 -2.81
N VAL A 127 -10.38 7.44 -3.05
CA VAL A 127 -11.31 8.53 -2.72
C VAL A 127 -12.56 7.99 -2.07
N ASN A 128 -13.15 8.77 -1.14
CA ASN A 128 -14.35 8.38 -0.38
C ASN A 128 -14.20 7.01 0.28
N ASP A 129 -13.01 6.75 0.79
CA ASP A 129 -12.63 5.45 1.32
C ASP A 129 -12.94 4.30 0.33
N GLN A 130 -12.48 4.40 -0.92
CA GLN A 130 -12.57 3.29 -1.87
C GLN A 130 -11.41 3.38 -2.87
N GLY A 131 -10.81 2.25 -3.21
CA GLY A 131 -9.72 2.14 -4.16
C GLY A 131 -10.21 1.84 -5.58
N PHE A 132 -9.66 2.54 -6.56
CA PHE A 132 -9.93 2.39 -7.99
C PHE A 132 -8.62 2.25 -8.76
N LEU A 133 -8.39 1.08 -9.36
CA LEU A 133 -7.23 0.80 -10.21
C LEU A 133 -7.68 0.83 -11.67
N LEU A 134 -7.15 1.78 -12.44
CA LEU A 134 -7.40 1.88 -13.88
C LEU A 134 -6.28 1.18 -14.66
N THR A 135 -6.65 0.38 -15.67
CA THR A 135 -5.69 -0.26 -16.57
C THR A 135 -5.66 0.37 -17.96
N LYS A 136 -4.62 0.05 -18.74
CA LYS A 136 -4.46 0.49 -20.13
C LYS A 136 -5.59 0.01 -21.05
N GLN A 137 -6.19 -1.13 -20.72
CA GLN A 137 -7.33 -1.71 -21.43
C GLN A 137 -8.65 -0.96 -21.12
N GLY A 138 -8.63 0.02 -20.22
CA GLY A 138 -9.83 0.74 -19.79
C GLY A 138 -10.65 0.00 -18.73
N ARG A 139 -10.11 -1.07 -18.13
CA ARG A 139 -10.76 -1.78 -17.01
C ARG A 139 -10.57 -0.97 -15.72
N ILE A 140 -11.59 -1.03 -14.87
CA ILE A 140 -11.56 -0.45 -13.52
C ILE A 140 -11.74 -1.59 -12.53
N TYR A 141 -10.72 -1.81 -11.70
CA TYR A 141 -10.86 -2.63 -10.50
C TYR A 141 -11.24 -1.75 -9.34
N MET A 142 -12.26 -2.17 -8.60
CA MET A 142 -12.73 -1.48 -7.41
C MET A 142 -12.44 -2.34 -6.21
N SER A 143 -11.91 -1.74 -5.14
CA SER A 143 -11.96 -2.41 -3.84
C SER A 143 -13.42 -2.64 -3.47
N SER A 144 -13.68 -3.70 -2.71
CA SER A 144 -14.94 -3.76 -1.95
C SER A 144 -15.08 -2.47 -1.14
N LYS A 145 -16.32 -2.07 -0.84
CA LYS A 145 -16.52 -0.99 0.13
C LYS A 145 -15.78 -1.41 1.40
N PRO A 146 -14.79 -0.62 1.85
CA PRO A 146 -13.85 -1.10 2.84
C PRO A 146 -14.48 -1.23 4.22
N PHE A 147 -15.62 -0.58 4.43
CA PHE A 147 -16.42 -0.72 5.63
C PHE A 147 -17.67 -1.52 5.32
N ASP A 148 -17.99 -2.41 6.24
CA ASP A 148 -19.25 -3.13 6.22
C ASP A 148 -20.40 -2.13 6.20
N ASP A 149 -21.52 -2.55 5.60
CA ASP A 149 -22.72 -1.76 5.62
C ASP A 149 -23.08 -1.46 7.08
N PRO A 150 -23.20 -0.18 7.50
CA PRO A 150 -23.57 0.15 8.88
C PRO A 150 -24.90 -0.49 9.31
N ARG A 151 -25.75 -0.85 8.34
CA ARG A 151 -26.98 -1.59 8.57
C ARG A 151 -26.74 -3.03 9.03
N LEU A 152 -25.62 -3.62 8.65
CA LEU A 152 -25.22 -4.99 8.99
C LEU A 152 -24.16 -5.04 10.10
N ALA A 153 -23.69 -3.90 10.59
CA ALA A 153 -22.82 -3.82 11.76
C ALA A 153 -23.59 -4.21 13.05
N PRO A 154 -22.91 -4.67 14.12
CA PRO A 154 -23.57 -5.01 15.38
C PRO A 154 -24.47 -3.88 15.90
N GLY A 155 -25.76 -4.16 16.08
CA GLY A 155 -26.78 -3.17 16.48
C GLY A 155 -27.35 -2.31 15.34
N GLY A 156 -27.01 -2.61 14.09
CA GLY A 156 -27.56 -1.94 12.90
C GLY A 156 -29.03 -2.30 12.62
N PRO A 157 -29.72 -1.52 11.78
CA PRO A 157 -31.13 -1.74 11.43
C PRO A 157 -31.41 -2.95 10.52
N GLY A 158 -30.39 -3.66 10.02
CA GLY A 158 -30.56 -4.70 9.00
C GLY A 158 -30.91 -4.14 7.61
N ILE A 159 -31.04 -5.03 6.63
CA ILE A 159 -31.43 -4.69 5.26
C ILE A 159 -32.71 -5.44 4.91
N THR A 160 -33.81 -4.71 4.75
CA THR A 160 -35.03 -5.25 4.15
C THR A 160 -34.95 -5.15 2.63
N TYR A 161 -35.26 -6.23 1.93
CA TYR A 161 -35.33 -6.28 0.47
C TYR A 161 -36.49 -7.15 0.01
N GLU A 162 -36.86 -7.07 -1.26
CA GLU A 162 -37.92 -7.87 -1.86
C GLU A 162 -37.32 -8.77 -2.94
N LEU A 163 -37.60 -10.07 -2.85
CA LEU A 163 -37.18 -11.07 -3.82
C LEU A 163 -38.42 -11.85 -4.26
N ASP A 164 -38.73 -11.87 -5.55
CA ASP A 164 -39.91 -12.56 -6.11
C ASP A 164 -41.26 -12.20 -5.45
N GLY A 165 -41.40 -10.95 -4.99
CA GLY A 165 -42.61 -10.47 -4.30
C GLY A 165 -42.66 -10.77 -2.80
N GLU A 166 -41.64 -11.46 -2.26
CA GLU A 166 -41.51 -11.72 -0.82
C GLU A 166 -40.52 -10.75 -0.18
N LYS A 167 -40.93 -10.15 0.94
CA LYS A 167 -40.04 -9.33 1.77
C LYS A 167 -39.12 -10.24 2.59
N GLN A 168 -37.83 -10.01 2.44
CA GLN A 168 -36.75 -10.70 3.13
C GLN A 168 -35.96 -9.69 3.97
N GLU A 169 -35.27 -10.18 5.00
CA GLU A 169 -34.48 -9.35 5.90
C GLU A 169 -33.10 -9.98 6.13
N ILE A 170 -32.05 -9.18 5.94
CA ILE A 170 -30.70 -9.52 6.38
C ILE A 170 -30.49 -8.85 7.73
N THR A 171 -30.37 -9.64 8.79
CA THR A 171 -30.08 -9.12 10.12
C THR A 171 -28.58 -8.86 10.29
N PRO A 172 -28.19 -7.84 11.09
CA PRO A 172 -26.80 -7.65 11.48
C PRO A 172 -26.26 -8.88 12.24
N GLN A 173 -24.96 -9.15 12.12
CA GLN A 173 -24.27 -10.23 12.85
C GLN A 173 -23.63 -9.74 14.15
#